data_AF-A0A7Y2GRT4-F1
#
_entry.id   AF-A0A7Y2GRT4-F1
#
_cell.length_a   1.000
_cell.length_b   1.000
_cell.length_c   1.000
_cell.angle_alpha   90.00
_cell.angle_beta   90.00
_cell.angle_gamma   90.00
#
_symmetry.space_group_name_H-M   'P 1'
#
loop_
_entity.id
_entity.type
_entity.pdbx_description
1 polymer ?
#
loop_
_entity_poly.entity_id
_entity_poly.type
_entity_poly.pdbx_seq_one_letter_code
_entity_poly.pdbx_strand_id
1 'polypeptide(L)' 'MSDVTMTDEFEKSCTAFGWDLADMQWLTVNAMKSSFWPFQERLDLINNVIKPRYATLMGT' A
#
# COMPACT_ATOMS: atom_id res chain seq x y z
N MET A 1 0.76 15.49 17.54
CA MET A 1 0.29 14.45 16.61
C MET A 1 -0.88 15.03 15.83
N SER A 2 -0.94 14.83 14.51
CA SER A 2 -1.78 15.59 13.59
C SER A 2 -3.28 15.24 13.59
N ASP A 3 -3.78 14.48 14.58
CA ASP A 3 -5.18 14.02 14.71
C ASP A 3 -5.73 13.28 13.47
N VAL A 4 -4.93 12.35 12.92
CA VAL A 4 -5.24 11.54 11.74
C VAL A 4 -4.78 10.10 11.91
N THR A 5 -5.49 9.18 11.29
CA THR A 5 -5.13 7.76 11.15
C THR A 5 -4.52 7.46 9.78
N MET A 6 -3.92 6.27 9.63
CA MET A 6 -3.41 5.81 8.33
C MET A 6 -4.50 5.75 7.25
N THR A 7 -5.73 5.36 7.63
CA THR A 7 -6.86 5.32 6.70
C THR A 7 -7.26 6.71 6.25
N ASP A 8 -7.29 7.70 7.16
CA ASP A 8 -7.61 9.08 6.82
C ASP A 8 -6.61 9.67 5.82
N GLU A 9 -5.32 9.39 5.99
CA GLU A 9 -4.27 9.87 5.08
C GLU A 9 -4.34 9.21 3.68
N PHE A 10 -4.69 7.92 3.62
CA PHE A 10 -4.88 7.22 2.35
C PHE A 10 -6.11 7.75 1.61
N GLU A 11 -7.23 7.93 2.31
CA GLU A 11 -8.45 8.51 1.73
C GLU A 11 -8.19 9.92 1.19
N LYS A 12 -7.54 10.78 1.97
CA LYS A 12 -7.19 12.14 1.53
C LYS A 12 -6.28 12.13 0.31
N SER A 13 -5.33 11.20 0.22
CA SER A 13 -4.45 11.05 -0.93
C SER A 13 -5.24 10.65 -2.19
N CYS A 14 -6.18 9.70 -2.08
CA CYS A 14 -7.11 9.36 -3.16
C CYS A 14 -7.90 10.59 -3.63
N THR A 15 -8.48 11.35 -2.70
CA THR A 15 -9.29 12.54 -3.03
C THR A 15 -8.45 13.65 -3.65
N ALA A 16 -7.25 13.93 -3.11
CA ALA A 16 -6.43 15.05 -3.54
C ALA A 16 -5.78 14.82 -4.92
N PHE A 17 -5.38 13.58 -5.22
CA PHE A 17 -4.62 13.25 -6.43
C PHE A 17 -5.38 12.42 -7.46
N GLY A 18 -6.63 12.03 -7.16
CA GLY A 18 -7.41 11.13 -8.01
C GLY A 18 -6.84 9.72 -8.09
N TRP A 19 -6.12 9.30 -7.04
CA TRP A 19 -5.48 7.99 -6.99
C TRP A 19 -6.50 6.87 -6.81
N ASP A 20 -6.21 5.73 -7.44
CA ASP A 20 -7.03 4.53 -7.37
C ASP A 20 -6.33 3.39 -6.59
N LEU A 21 -6.92 2.19 -6.62
CA LEU A 21 -6.36 1.02 -5.95
C LEU A 21 -5.02 0.56 -6.55
N ALA A 22 -4.76 0.81 -7.84
CA ALA A 22 -3.49 0.48 -8.46
C ALA A 22 -2.38 1.43 -7.97
N ASP A 23 -2.69 2.71 -7.83
CA ASP A 23 -1.78 3.70 -7.22
C ASP A 23 -1.48 3.35 -5.75
N MET A 24 -2.50 2.96 -4.98
CA MET A 24 -2.34 2.53 -3.59
C MET A 24 -1.49 1.26 -3.47
N GLN A 25 -1.67 0.30 -4.37
CA GLN A 25 -0.82 -0.89 -4.43
C GLN A 25 0.63 -0.50 -4.72
N TRP A 26 0.84 0.39 -5.70
CA TRP A 26 2.18 0.88 -6.04
C TRP A 26 2.85 1.57 -4.85
N LEU A 27 2.14 2.48 -4.17
CA LEU A 27 2.64 3.17 -2.98
C LEU A 27 3.04 2.18 -1.88
N THR A 28 2.16 1.22 -1.57
CA THR A 28 2.36 0.25 -0.49
C THR A 28 3.53 -0.70 -0.79
N VAL A 29 3.68 -1.14 -2.04
CA VAL A 29 4.82 -1.96 -2.46
C VAL A 29 6.13 -1.19 -2.34
N ASN A 30 6.17 0.08 -2.76
CA ASN A 30 7.38 0.90 -2.62
C ASN A 30 7.71 1.17 -1.15
N ALA A 31 6.71 1.43 -0.31
CA ALA A 31 6.91 1.56 1.14
C ALA A 31 7.54 0.28 1.73
N MET A 32 7.05 -0.91 1.36
CA MET A 32 7.65 -2.17 1.83
C MET A 32 9.06 -2.37 1.26
N LYS A 33 9.34 -2.00 0.01
CA LYS A 33 10.70 -2.01 -0.57
C LYS A 33 11.66 -1.03 0.12
N SER A 34 11.16 0.01 0.76
CA SER A 34 11.96 1.00 1.49
C SER A 34 12.03 0.75 3.00
N SER A 35 11.28 -0.22 3.52
CA SER A 35 11.28 -0.52 4.96
C SER A 35 12.59 -1.14 5.42
N PHE A 36 13.00 -0.83 6.65
CA PHE A 36 14.16 -1.44 7.31
C PHE A 36 13.82 -2.80 7.90
N TRP A 37 13.42 -3.73 7.03
CA TRP A 37 13.09 -5.11 7.36
C TRP A 37 13.98 -6.08 6.55
N PRO A 38 14.30 -7.28 7.08
CA PRO A 38 15.05 -8.29 6.34
C PRO A 38 14.51 -8.56 4.92
N PHE A 39 15.42 -8.72 3.95
CA PHE A 39 15.10 -8.68 2.52
C PHE A 39 14.10 -9.75 2.09
N GLN A 40 14.27 -10.98 2.55
CA GLN A 40 13.42 -12.09 2.13
C GLN A 40 11.98 -11.91 2.63
N GLU A 41 11.85 -11.46 3.87
CA GLU A 41 10.59 -11.26 4.55
C GLU A 41 9.80 -10.08 3.94
N ARG A 42 10.50 -9.06 3.41
CA ARG A 42 9.87 -8.02 2.59
C ARG A 42 9.31 -8.59 1.29
N LEU A 43 10.06 -9.45 0.61
CA LEU A 43 9.58 -10.12 -0.62
C LEU A 43 8.36 -11.00 -0.32
N ASP A 44 8.37 -11.73 0.79
CA ASP A 44 7.27 -12.58 1.21
C ASP A 44 6.00 -11.76 1.49
N LEU A 45 6.12 -10.64 2.22
CA LEU A 45 5.00 -9.73 2.45
C LEU A 45 4.48 -9.10 1.15
N ILE A 46 5.37 -8.65 0.27
CA ILE A 46 4.99 -8.04 -1.01
C ILE A 46 4.21 -9.04 -1.87
N ASN A 47 4.72 -10.26 -2.04
CA ASN A 47 4.21 -11.20 -3.01
C ASN A 47 3.03 -12.03 -2.47
N ASN A 48 3.00 -12.35 -1.18
CA ASN A 48 1.99 -13.24 -0.61
C ASN A 48 0.88 -12.51 0.16
N VAL A 49 1.08 -11.25 0.53
CA VAL A 49 0.09 -10.46 1.29
C VAL A 49 -0.35 -9.22 0.52
N ILE A 50 0.57 -8.31 0.18
CA ILE A 50 0.20 -7.01 -0.38
C ILE A 50 -0.45 -7.16 -1.76
N LYS A 51 0.27 -7.72 -2.74
CA LYS A 51 -0.25 -7.85 -4.11
C LYS A 51 -1.55 -8.67 -4.21
N PRO A 52 -1.68 -9.86 -3.58
CA PRO A 52 -2.91 -10.65 -3.71
C PRO A 52 -4.15 -9.96 -3.12
N ARG A 53 -3.99 -9.18 -2.04
CA ARG A 53 -5.09 -8.44 -1.42
C ARG A 53 -5.57 -7.31 -2.32
N TYR A 54 -4.66 -6.54 -2.90
CA TYR A 54 -5.02 -5.51 -3.88
C TYR A 54 -5.63 -6.10 -5.14
N ALA A 55 -5.10 -7.21 -5.65
CA ALA A 55 -5.69 -7.93 -6.79
C ALA A 55 -7.15 -8.34 -6.52
N THR A 56 -7.43 -8.84 -5.31
CA THR A 56 -8.79 -9.15 -4.87
C THR A 56 -9.70 -7.91 -4.87
N LEU A 57 -9.20 -6.77 -4.41
CA LEU A 57 -9.96 -5.51 -4.38
C LEU A 57 -10.20 -4.94 -5.78
N MET A 58 -9.26 -5.13 -6.71
CA MET A 58 -9.36 -4.70 -8.11
C MET A 58 -10.16 -5.68 -8.99
N GLY A 59 -10.44 -6.90 -8.49
CA GLY A 59 -11.13 -7.94 -9.26
C GLY A 59 -10.27 -8.60 -10.35
N THR A 60 -8.95 -8.65 -10.14
CA THR A 60 -7.94 -9.17 -11.08
C THR A 60 -7.19 -10.38 -10.53
#